data_AF-A0A7K1UI81-F1
#
_entry.id   AF-A0A7K1UI81-F1
#
_cell.length_a   1.000
_cell.length_b   1.000
_cell.length_c   1.000
_cell.angle_alpha   90.00
_cell.angle_beta   90.00
_cell.angle_gamma   90.00
#
_symmetry.space_group_name_H-M   'P 1'
#
loop_
_entity.id
_entity.type
_entity.pdbx_description
1 polymer ?
#
loop_
_entity_poly.entity_id
_entity_poly.type
_entity_poly.pdbx_seq_one_letter_code
_entity_poly.pdbx_strand_id
1 'polypeptide(L)'
;MPALVFWVAVAGACGAVLRLLLVELSDEQYMRFPWATLMINLAGSGALGTLVGLAHAWRRLPQWALPVLGTGFLGSFTTFSAVILAGAAAQQRDLFAQVASSLVVPPEMWEVGAYLVISMLFCTAASAAGLTLGRAVFGCTGMDCAHAGGGPR
;
A
#
# COMPACT_ATOMS: atom_id res chain seq x y z
N MET A 1 -11.46 -8.57 22.97
CA MET A 1 -11.89 -8.72 21.56
C MET A 1 -12.70 -7.53 21.03
N PRO A 2 -13.82 -7.08 21.65
CA PRO A 2 -14.65 -6.01 21.05
C PRO A 2 -13.92 -4.67 20.91
N ALA A 3 -13.10 -4.29 21.90
CA ALA A 3 -12.29 -3.08 21.83
C ALA A 3 -11.28 -3.09 20.65
N LEU A 4 -10.65 -4.25 20.36
CA LEU A 4 -9.71 -4.35 19.25
C LEU A 4 -10.42 -4.14 17.91
N VAL A 5 -11.56 -4.80 17.71
CA VAL A 5 -12.37 -4.67 16.49
C VAL A 5 -12.82 -3.23 16.28
N PHE A 6 -13.25 -2.55 17.36
CA PHE A 6 -13.58 -1.13 17.32
C PHE A 6 -12.41 -0.28 16.82
N TRP A 7 -11.21 -0.48 17.37
CA TRP A 7 -10.02 0.27 16.94
C TRP A 7 -9.60 -0.05 15.50
N VAL A 8 -9.75 -1.30 15.05
CA VAL A 8 -9.52 -1.66 13.65
C VAL A 8 -10.51 -0.92 12.74
N ALA A 9 -11.79 -0.83 13.12
CA ALA A 9 -12.80 -0.12 12.35
C ALA A 9 -12.51 1.39 12.29
N VAL A 10 -12.15 2.01 13.41
CA VAL A 10 -11.77 3.44 13.45
C VAL A 10 -10.54 3.69 12.59
N ALA A 11 -9.49 2.88 12.74
CA ALA A 11 -8.28 3.00 11.94
C ALA A 11 -8.56 2.79 10.44
N GLY A 12 -9.42 1.83 10.08
CA GLY A 12 -9.86 1.61 8.71
C GLY A 12 -10.63 2.78 8.12
N ALA A 13 -11.55 3.37 8.88
CA ALA A 13 -12.25 4.60 8.47
C ALA A 13 -11.25 5.74 8.21
N CYS A 14 -10.30 5.96 9.12
CA CYS A 14 -9.26 6.97 8.95
C CYS A 14 -8.40 6.72 7.69
N GLY A 15 -7.98 5.47 7.45
CA GLY A 15 -7.18 5.11 6.28
C GLY A 15 -7.94 5.33 4.97
N ALA A 16 -9.22 4.94 4.92
CA ALA A 16 -10.07 5.15 3.76
C ALA A 16 -10.32 6.65 3.49
N VAL A 17 -10.61 7.43 4.53
CA VAL A 17 -10.81 8.88 4.40
C VAL A 17 -9.54 9.58 3.93
N LEU A 18 -8.39 9.25 4.49
CA LEU A 18 -7.12 9.83 4.06
C LEU A 18 -6.84 9.52 2.58
N ARG A 19 -7.07 8.27 2.16
CA ARG A 19 -6.96 7.88 0.74
C ARG A 19 -7.88 8.74 -0.14
N LEU A 20 -9.15 8.89 0.24
CA LEU A 20 -10.12 9.68 -0.52
C LEU A 20 -9.65 11.14 -0.65
N LEU A 21 -9.22 11.75 0.45
CA LEU A 21 -8.71 13.12 0.44
C LEU A 21 -7.47 13.28 -0.45
N LEU A 22 -6.52 12.34 -0.40
CA LEU A 22 -5.32 12.41 -1.23
C LEU A 22 -5.64 12.27 -2.73
N VAL A 23 -6.56 11.38 -3.09
CA VAL A 23 -7.01 11.24 -4.49
C VAL A 23 -7.71 12.52 -4.95
N GLU A 24 -8.62 13.06 -4.13
CA GLU A 24 -9.37 14.27 -4.45
C GLU A 24 -8.48 15.52 -4.58
N LEU A 25 -7.54 15.72 -3.63
CA LEU A 25 -6.57 16.82 -3.65
C LEU A 25 -5.57 16.73 -4.81
N SER A 26 -5.35 15.53 -5.33
CA SER A 26 -4.43 15.33 -6.45
C SER A 26 -5.06 15.62 -7.81
N ASP A 27 -6.37 15.88 -7.87
CA ASP A 27 -7.07 16.10 -9.14
C ASP A 27 -6.87 14.94 -10.13
N GLU A 28 -6.75 13.70 -9.60
CA GLU A 28 -6.39 12.50 -10.38
C GLU A 28 -7.31 12.27 -11.58
N GLN A 29 -8.59 12.63 -11.45
CA GLN A 29 -9.60 12.58 -12.51
C GLN A 29 -9.22 13.37 -13.78
N TYR A 30 -8.39 14.39 -13.64
CA TYR A 30 -7.89 15.23 -14.74
C TYR A 30 -6.54 14.78 -15.29
N MET A 31 -5.86 13.86 -14.61
CA MET A 31 -4.56 13.33 -15.04
C MET A 31 -4.71 12.23 -16.09
N ARG A 32 -3.72 12.12 -16.99
CA ARG A 32 -3.64 11.00 -17.96
C ARG A 32 -3.29 9.67 -17.31
N PHE A 33 -2.65 9.71 -16.15
CA PHE A 33 -2.21 8.53 -15.43
C PHE A 33 -2.55 8.68 -13.94
N PRO A 34 -3.04 7.61 -13.30
CA PRO A 34 -3.48 7.61 -11.89
C PRO A 34 -2.32 7.61 -10.90
N TRP A 35 -1.53 8.69 -10.89
CA TRP A 35 -0.34 8.82 -10.06
C TRP A 35 -0.66 8.78 -8.57
N ALA A 36 -1.74 9.42 -8.12
CA ALA A 36 -2.09 9.42 -6.71
C ALA A 36 -2.47 8.02 -6.22
N THR A 37 -3.34 7.30 -6.92
CA THR A 37 -3.64 5.89 -6.62
C THR A 37 -2.38 5.03 -6.58
N LEU A 38 -1.45 5.19 -7.53
CA LEU A 38 -0.18 4.45 -7.51
C LEU A 38 0.68 4.79 -6.28
N MET A 39 0.86 6.08 -5.98
CA MET A 39 1.69 6.54 -4.86
C MET A 39 1.12 6.15 -3.50
N ILE A 40 -0.21 6.21 -3.35
CA ILE A 40 -0.91 5.74 -2.14
C ILE A 40 -0.64 4.25 -1.92
N ASN A 41 -0.82 3.42 -2.96
CA ASN A 41 -0.57 1.99 -2.86
C ASN A 41 0.90 1.67 -2.58
N LEU A 42 1.83 2.41 -3.20
CA LEU A 42 3.27 2.22 -3.01
C LEU A 42 3.70 2.59 -1.59
N ALA A 43 3.30 3.76 -1.11
CA ALA A 43 3.60 4.24 0.24
C ALA A 43 2.98 3.34 1.30
N GLY A 44 1.71 2.95 1.12
CA GLY A 44 1.01 2.05 2.03
C GLY A 44 1.63 0.65 2.07
N SER A 45 2.00 0.08 0.92
CA SER A 45 2.67 -1.23 0.85
C SER A 45 4.04 -1.20 1.51
N GLY A 46 4.82 -0.14 1.28
CA GLY A 46 6.12 0.06 1.94
C GLY A 46 5.97 0.18 3.46
N ALA A 47 5.07 1.02 3.93
CA ALA A 47 4.81 1.21 5.36
C ALA A 47 4.29 -0.08 6.04
N LEU A 48 3.42 -0.85 5.36
CA LEU A 48 2.97 -2.15 5.84
C LEU A 48 4.12 -3.16 5.91
N GLY A 49 4.97 -3.20 4.88
CA GLY A 49 6.20 -3.97 4.89
C GLY A 49 7.07 -3.64 6.10
N THR A 50 7.32 -2.35 6.36
CA THR A 50 8.09 -1.88 7.53
C THR A 50 7.45 -2.28 8.84
N LEU A 51 6.13 -2.14 8.99
CA LEU A 51 5.40 -2.56 10.18
C LEU A 51 5.54 -4.08 10.42
N VAL A 52 5.43 -4.90 9.38
CA VAL A 52 5.61 -6.35 9.47
C VAL A 52 7.05 -6.69 9.82
N GLY A 53 8.03 -5.99 9.22
CA GLY A 53 9.45 -6.19 9.51
C GLY A 53 9.80 -5.85 10.95
N LEU A 54 9.26 -4.72 11.44
CA LEU A 54 9.33 -4.30 12.83
C LEU A 54 8.74 -5.35 13.77
N ALA A 55 7.55 -5.86 13.46
CA ALA A 55 6.90 -6.88 14.29
C ALA A 55 7.72 -8.19 14.37
N HIS A 56 8.45 -8.54 13.31
CA HIS A 56 9.35 -9.70 13.31
C HIS A 56 10.62 -9.46 14.14
N ALA A 57 11.19 -8.26 14.06
CA ALA A 57 12.43 -7.93 14.75
C ALA A 57 12.21 -7.60 16.24
N TRP A 58 11.10 -6.95 16.58
CA TRP A 58 10.83 -6.43 17.91
C TRP A 58 9.66 -7.15 18.59
N ARG A 59 9.98 -8.20 19.36
CA ARG A 59 8.99 -9.01 20.10
C ARG A 59 8.17 -8.25 21.14
N ARG A 60 8.56 -7.02 21.51
CA ARG A 60 7.80 -6.16 22.43
C ARG A 60 6.72 -5.34 21.73
N LEU A 61 6.61 -5.42 20.41
CA LEU A 61 5.57 -4.69 19.68
C LEU A 61 4.18 -5.11 20.22
N PRO A 62 3.30 -4.15 20.53
CA PRO A 62 1.98 -4.48 21.06
C PRO A 62 1.17 -5.33 20.08
N GLN A 63 0.47 -6.33 20.60
CA GLN A 63 -0.38 -7.24 19.81
C GLN A 63 -1.48 -6.54 19.00
N TRP A 64 -1.86 -5.31 19.37
CA TRP A 64 -2.85 -4.51 18.65
C TRP A 64 -2.26 -3.78 17.43
N ALA A 65 -0.94 -3.61 17.34
CA ALA A 65 -0.30 -2.76 16.33
C ALA A 65 -0.54 -3.28 14.90
N LEU A 66 -0.33 -4.58 14.68
CA LEU A 66 -0.56 -5.22 13.38
C LEU A 66 -2.04 -5.19 12.94
N PRO A 67 -3.01 -5.59 13.78
CA PRO A 67 -4.42 -5.48 13.43
C PRO A 67 -4.87 -4.03 13.17
N VAL A 68 -4.54 -3.09 14.05
CA VAL A 68 -5.08 -1.73 13.98
C VAL A 68 -4.38 -0.91 12.89
N LEU A 69 -3.05 -0.90 12.86
CA LEU A 69 -2.28 -0.11 11.90
C LEU A 69 -2.14 -0.84 10.57
N GLY A 70 -1.87 -2.15 10.60
CA GLY A 70 -1.69 -2.96 9.40
C GLY A 70 -3.01 -3.24 8.70
N THR A 71 -3.88 -4.04 9.33
CA THR A 71 -5.16 -4.43 8.72
C THR A 71 -6.16 -3.28 8.64
N GLY A 72 -6.30 -2.49 9.71
CA GLY A 72 -7.19 -1.34 9.75
C GLY A 72 -6.73 -0.22 8.83
N PHE A 73 -5.76 0.59 9.31
CA PHE A 73 -5.35 1.80 8.62
C PHE A 73 -4.70 1.55 7.26
N LEU A 74 -3.57 0.84 7.20
CA LEU A 74 -2.80 0.61 5.97
C LEU A 74 -3.58 -0.23 4.95
N GLY A 75 -4.31 -1.24 5.42
CA GLY A 75 -5.20 -2.06 4.59
C GLY A 75 -6.32 -1.26 3.92
N SER A 76 -6.91 -0.29 4.63
CA SER A 76 -7.95 0.58 4.06
C SER A 76 -7.39 1.78 3.29
N PHE A 77 -6.18 2.22 3.61
CA PHE A 77 -5.44 3.28 2.91
C PHE A 77 -4.99 2.83 1.52
N THR A 78 -4.59 1.57 1.37
CA THR A 78 -4.29 0.96 0.06
C THR A 78 -5.59 0.51 -0.65
N THR A 79 -5.54 0.27 -1.97
CA THR A 79 -6.73 -0.09 -2.74
C THR A 79 -6.40 -0.84 -4.03
N PHE A 80 -6.96 -2.04 -4.17
CA PHE A 80 -6.92 -2.80 -5.42
C PHE A 80 -8.05 -2.38 -6.38
N SER A 81 -9.23 -2.07 -5.86
CA SER A 81 -10.38 -1.68 -6.68
C SER A 81 -10.15 -0.36 -7.41
N ALA A 82 -9.47 0.60 -6.79
CA ALA A 82 -9.15 1.85 -7.47
C ALA A 82 -8.07 1.66 -8.54
N VAL A 83 -7.13 0.70 -8.40
CA VAL A 83 -6.17 0.35 -9.46
C VAL A 83 -6.90 -0.18 -10.70
N ILE A 84 -7.88 -1.07 -10.51
CA ILE A 84 -8.72 -1.59 -11.60
C ILE A 84 -9.51 -0.45 -12.26
N LEU A 85 -10.19 0.36 -11.45
CA LEU A 85 -11.03 1.45 -11.94
C LEU A 85 -10.20 2.50 -12.67
N ALA A 86 -9.04 2.86 -12.14
CA ALA A 86 -8.15 3.84 -12.73
C ALA A 86 -7.55 3.35 -14.06
N GLY A 87 -7.19 2.08 -14.16
CA GLY A 87 -6.79 1.47 -15.43
C GLY A 87 -7.94 1.53 -16.45
N ALA A 88 -9.16 1.18 -16.03
CA ALA A 88 -10.34 1.25 -16.89
C ALA A 88 -10.72 2.70 -17.30
N ALA A 89 -10.48 3.70 -16.46
CA ALA A 89 -10.75 5.10 -16.76
C ALA A 89 -9.75 5.70 -17.75
N ALA A 90 -8.47 5.28 -17.68
CA ALA A 90 -7.48 5.63 -18.69
C ALA A 90 -7.93 5.18 -20.09
N GLN A 91 -8.52 3.97 -20.18
CA GLN A 91 -9.11 3.44 -21.41
C GLN A 91 -10.15 4.36 -22.06
N GLN A 92 -11.11 4.85 -21.27
CA GLN A 92 -12.27 5.58 -21.79
C GLN A 92 -11.88 6.94 -22.37
N ARG A 93 -10.76 7.53 -21.93
CA ARG A 93 -10.21 8.78 -22.48
C ARG A 93 -9.65 8.57 -23.89
N ASP A 94 -9.04 7.42 -24.17
CA ASP A 94 -8.51 7.08 -25.50
C ASP A 94 -9.61 6.59 -26.45
N LEU A 95 -10.73 6.09 -25.92
CA LEU A 95 -11.90 5.68 -26.71
C LEU A 95 -12.50 6.83 -27.55
N PHE A 96 -12.44 8.09 -27.08
CA PHE A 96 -12.89 9.27 -27.86
C PHE A 96 -11.98 9.56 -29.06
N ALA A 97 -10.72 9.14 -29.02
CA ALA A 97 -9.80 9.22 -30.16
C ALA A 97 -9.96 8.03 -31.13
N GLN A 98 -10.50 6.89 -30.66
CA GLN A 98 -10.57 5.62 -31.39
C GLN A 98 -11.91 5.31 -32.08
N VAL A 99 -12.89 6.22 -32.07
CA VAL A 99 -14.12 6.11 -32.89
C VAL A 99 -13.82 5.98 -34.41
N ALA A 100 -12.55 6.11 -34.83
CA ALA A 100 -12.10 5.99 -36.22
C ALA A 100 -11.79 4.56 -36.73
N SER A 101 -11.69 3.49 -35.92
CA SER A 101 -11.37 2.17 -36.50
C SER A 101 -11.87 0.97 -35.70
N SER A 102 -13.00 0.42 -36.13
CA SER A 102 -13.53 -0.86 -35.65
C SER A 102 -12.83 -2.06 -36.32
N LEU A 103 -12.70 -3.14 -35.55
CA LEU A 103 -12.55 -4.55 -35.96
C LEU A 103 -11.19 -5.25 -35.68
N VAL A 104 -10.62 -5.09 -34.50
CA VAL A 104 -9.68 -6.06 -33.87
C VAL A 104 -9.93 -6.01 -32.36
N VAL A 105 -9.63 -7.09 -31.62
CA VAL A 105 -9.59 -7.08 -30.14
C VAL A 105 -8.94 -5.76 -29.69
N PRO A 106 -9.62 -4.91 -28.92
CA PRO A 106 -9.14 -3.54 -28.71
C PRO A 106 -7.73 -3.63 -28.10
N PRO A 107 -6.71 -2.94 -28.66
CA PRO A 107 -5.34 -2.87 -28.16
C PRO A 107 -5.23 -2.13 -26.82
N GLU A 108 -6.28 -2.21 -26.02
CA GLU A 108 -6.56 -1.36 -24.88
C GLU A 108 -6.65 -2.25 -23.61
N MET A 109 -7.03 -3.54 -23.73
CA MET A 109 -7.02 -4.46 -22.57
C MET A 109 -5.61 -4.69 -22.01
N TRP A 110 -4.58 -4.54 -22.86
CA TRP A 110 -3.18 -4.68 -22.41
C TRP A 110 -2.75 -3.53 -21.50
N GLU A 111 -3.31 -2.33 -21.65
CA GLU A 111 -2.90 -1.15 -20.87
C GLU A 111 -3.40 -1.21 -19.43
N VAL A 112 -4.67 -1.59 -19.26
CA VAL A 112 -5.24 -1.87 -17.94
C VAL A 112 -4.47 -3.01 -17.26
N GLY A 113 -4.21 -4.09 -18.02
CA GLY A 113 -3.42 -5.22 -17.55
C GLY A 113 -1.99 -4.82 -17.17
N ALA A 114 -1.34 -4.00 -17.98
CA ALA A 114 0.02 -3.51 -17.74
C ALA A 114 0.06 -2.61 -16.51
N TYR A 115 -0.87 -1.66 -16.36
CA TYR A 115 -0.94 -0.82 -15.17
C TYR A 115 -1.13 -1.65 -13.89
N LEU A 116 -1.99 -2.66 -13.94
CA LEU A 116 -2.24 -3.55 -12.81
C LEU A 116 -0.99 -4.37 -12.45
N VAL A 117 -0.32 -4.95 -13.45
CA VAL A 117 0.94 -5.71 -13.26
C VAL A 117 2.06 -4.80 -12.74
N ILE A 118 2.23 -3.61 -13.33
CA ILE A 118 3.23 -2.63 -12.91
C ILE A 118 2.97 -2.22 -11.46
N SER A 119 1.75 -1.80 -11.13
CA SER A 119 1.38 -1.42 -9.77
C SER A 119 1.65 -2.56 -8.78
N MET A 120 1.31 -3.79 -9.14
CA MET A 120 1.54 -4.97 -8.30
C MET A 120 3.04 -5.24 -8.08
N LEU A 121 3.86 -5.17 -9.12
CA LEU A 121 5.31 -5.36 -9.03
C LEU A 121 5.96 -4.28 -8.16
N PHE A 122 5.63 -3.01 -8.39
CA PHE A 122 6.16 -1.90 -7.60
C PHE A 122 5.72 -1.97 -6.14
N CYS A 123 4.45 -2.27 -5.86
CA CYS A 123 3.96 -2.42 -4.49
C CYS A 123 4.60 -3.61 -3.77
N THR A 124 4.81 -4.72 -4.48
CA THR A 124 5.53 -5.89 -3.93
C THR A 124 6.97 -5.54 -3.61
N ALA A 125 7.66 -4.85 -4.51
CA ALA A 125 9.03 -4.38 -4.29
C ALA A 125 9.11 -3.40 -3.10
N ALA A 126 8.16 -2.47 -3.00
CA ALA A 126 8.07 -1.54 -1.87
C ALA A 126 7.80 -2.26 -0.55
N SER A 127 6.89 -3.23 -0.52
CA SER A 127 6.64 -4.05 0.67
C SER A 127 7.87 -4.86 1.07
N ALA A 128 8.61 -5.42 0.10
CA ALA A 128 9.84 -6.16 0.37
C ALA A 128 10.94 -5.24 0.94
N ALA A 129 11.13 -4.04 0.35
CA ALA A 129 12.06 -3.04 0.86
C ALA A 129 11.64 -2.52 2.24
N GLY A 130 10.34 -2.33 2.48
CA GLY A 130 9.80 -1.97 3.77
C GLY A 130 10.11 -3.04 4.82
N LEU A 131 9.88 -4.31 4.48
CA LEU A 131 10.15 -5.46 5.36
C LEU A 131 11.63 -5.55 5.75
N THR A 132 12.54 -5.41 4.79
CA THR A 132 13.98 -5.44 5.06
C THR A 132 14.39 -4.24 5.92
N LEU A 133 13.87 -3.05 5.65
CA LEU A 133 14.10 -1.85 6.47
C LEU A 133 13.62 -2.02 7.91
N GLY A 134 12.39 -2.52 8.10
CA GLY A 134 11.82 -2.77 9.43
C GLY A 134 12.62 -3.80 10.23
N ARG A 135 13.23 -4.78 9.56
CA ARG A 135 14.11 -5.74 10.21
C ARG A 135 15.49 -5.16 10.53
N ALA A 136 16.07 -4.38 9.62
CA ALA A 136 17.41 -3.81 9.77
C ALA A 136 17.45 -2.77 10.89
N VAL A 137 16.51 -1.83 10.90
CA VAL A 137 16.49 -0.72 11.87
C VAL A 137 16.24 -1.22 13.29
N PHE A 138 15.37 -2.23 13.47
CA PHE A 138 14.92 -2.66 14.79
C PHE A 138 15.51 -4.00 15.25
N GLY A 139 16.20 -4.72 14.36
CA GLY A 139 16.93 -5.94 14.67
C GLY A 139 18.25 -5.67 15.40
N CYS A 140 19.01 -4.64 15.00
CA CYS A 140 20.26 -4.24 15.67
C CYS A 140 20.03 -3.84 17.14
N THR A 141 18.95 -3.10 17.42
CA THR A 141 18.58 -2.73 18.80
C THR A 141 18.21 -3.92 19.70
N GLY A 142 17.88 -5.10 19.14
CA GLY A 142 17.56 -6.29 19.93
C GLY A 142 18.78 -7.14 20.31
N MET A 143 19.76 -7.26 19.41
CA MET A 143 20.97 -8.06 19.60
C MET A 143 22.12 -7.28 20.26
N ASP A 144 22.27 -5.99 19.96
CA ASP A 144 23.33 -5.16 20.55
C ASP A 144 23.11 -4.93 22.05
N CYS A 145 21.85 -4.94 22.51
CA CYS A 145 21.51 -4.90 23.94
C CYS A 145 21.74 -6.23 24.66
N ALA A 146 21.72 -7.37 23.95
CA ALA A 146 21.94 -8.68 24.56
C ALA A 146 23.42 -8.91 24.92
N HIS A 147 24.35 -8.32 24.17
CA HIS A 147 25.79 -8.35 24.49
C HIS A 147 26.24 -7.28 25.49
N ALA A 148 25.46 -6.22 25.72
CA ALA A 148 25.77 -5.18 26.71
C ALA A 148 25.31 -5.51 28.15
N GLY A 149 24.45 -6.53 28.34
CA GLY A 149 23.90 -6.90 29.65
C GLY A 149 24.61 -8.07 30.36
N GLY A 150 25.60 -8.69 29.72
CA GLY A 150 26.32 -9.87 30.23
C GLY A 150 27.71 -9.53 30.75
N GLY A 151 27.82 -8.59 31.68
CA GLY A 151 29.04 -8.43 32.47
C GLY A 151 29.12 -9.55 33.52
N PRO A 152 30.23 -10.31 33.63
CA PRO A 152 30.35 -11.34 34.64
C PRO A 152 30.36 -10.69 36.04
N ARG A 153 29.37 -11.05 36.86
CA ARG A 153 29.43 -11.02 38.32
C ARG A 153 28.99 -12.37 38.83
#